data_AF-A0A9D3UJ57-F1
#
_entry.id   AF-A0A9D3UJ57-F1
#
_cell.length_a   1.000
_cell.length_b   1.000
_cell.length_c   1.000
_cell.angle_alpha   90.00
_cell.angle_beta   90.00
_cell.angle_gamma   90.00
#
_symmetry.space_group_name_H-M   'P 1'
#
loop_
_entity.id
_entity.type
_entity.pdbx_description
1 polymer ?
#
loop_
_entity_poly.entity_id
_entity_poly.type
_entity_poly.pdbx_seq_one_letter_code
_entity_poly.pdbx_strand_id
1 'polypeptide(L)'
;MSSASFSRPPLPVFNGENYHICVVKIKTYLQAFNLWEVVNADVESPPLRANPTIAQIRQHSDNRAKKYNVMLCLQICVSNVILVRIMTYETPKEFGIS
;
A
#
# COMPACT_ATOMS: atom_id res chain seq x y z
N MET A 1 29.12 0.93 -15.63
CA MET A 1 27.72 1.42 -15.59
C MET A 1 27.17 1.09 -14.20
N SER A 2 26.93 2.10 -13.37
CA SER A 2 26.46 1.89 -12.00
C SER A 2 24.94 1.67 -12.02
N SER A 3 24.47 0.51 -11.57
CA SER A 3 23.05 0.23 -11.41
C SER A 3 22.58 0.94 -10.15
N ALA A 4 21.84 2.03 -10.31
CA ALA A 4 21.15 2.65 -9.18
C ALA A 4 20.04 1.69 -8.72
N SER A 5 20.30 0.97 -7.63
CA SER A 5 19.28 0.19 -6.93
C SER A 5 18.24 1.15 -6.37
N PHE A 6 17.06 1.19 -7.00
CA PHE A 6 15.91 1.91 -6.46
C PHE A 6 15.53 1.29 -5.11
N SER A 7 15.99 1.92 -4.03
CA SER A 7 15.57 1.61 -2.68
C SER A 7 14.08 1.92 -2.57
N ARG A 8 13.29 0.90 -2.23
CA ARG A 8 11.85 1.06 -2.04
C ARG A 8 11.67 1.92 -0.77
N PRO A 9 11.01 3.09 -0.86
CA PRO A 9 10.83 3.94 0.29
C PRO A 9 10.10 3.15 1.39
N PRO A 10 10.53 3.29 2.66
CA PRO A 10 9.95 2.57 3.77
C PRO A 10 8.45 2.83 3.83
N LEU A 11 7.69 1.75 4.03
CA LEU A 11 6.23 1.84 4.09
C LEU A 11 5.83 2.73 5.28
N PRO A 12 4.88 3.66 5.10
CA PRO A 12 4.53 4.59 6.15
C PRO A 12 3.89 3.84 7.33
N VAL A 13 4.52 3.95 8.50
CA VAL A 13 3.95 3.46 9.77
C VAL A 13 2.90 4.45 10.26
N PHE A 14 1.78 3.94 10.77
CA PHE A 14 0.61 4.73 11.16
C PHE A 14 0.31 4.57 12.66
N ASN A 15 0.05 5.69 13.35
CA ASN A 15 -0.20 5.74 14.80
C ASN A 15 -1.65 6.17 15.16
N GLY A 16 -2.61 6.06 14.23
CA GLY A 16 -4.04 6.18 14.52
C GLY A 16 -4.62 7.59 14.59
N GLU A 17 -3.89 8.59 15.07
CA GLU A 17 -4.39 9.98 15.19
C GLU A 17 -4.45 10.74 13.86
N ASN A 18 -4.16 10.07 12.75
CA ASN A 18 -3.76 10.73 11.51
C ASN A 18 -4.48 10.12 10.30
N TYR A 19 -5.70 9.60 10.44
CA TYR A 19 -6.41 8.89 9.35
C TYR A 19 -6.42 9.69 8.04
N HIS A 20 -6.66 10.99 8.14
CA HIS A 20 -6.59 11.91 7.01
C HIS A 20 -5.18 11.96 6.39
N ILE A 21 -4.10 11.93 7.19
CA ILE A 21 -2.71 11.82 6.71
C ILE A 21 -2.44 10.44 6.10
N CYS A 22 -3.01 9.36 6.62
CA CYS A 22 -2.88 8.01 6.08
C CYS A 22 -3.51 7.93 4.68
N VAL A 23 -4.74 8.44 4.52
CA VAL A 23 -5.41 8.54 3.23
C VAL A 23 -4.57 9.36 2.25
N VAL A 24 -4.04 10.52 2.67
CA VAL A 24 -3.15 11.34 1.83
C VAL A 24 -1.87 10.58 1.47
N LYS A 25 -1.23 9.88 2.41
CA LYS A 25 0.00 9.11 2.16
C LYS A 25 -0.22 7.94 1.20
N ILE A 26 -1.29 7.16 1.38
CA ILE A 26 -1.65 6.08 0.44
C ILE A 26 -1.92 6.68 -0.93
N LYS A 27 -2.70 7.76 -1.02
CA LYS A 27 -3.01 8.43 -2.29
C LYS A 27 -1.74 8.93 -2.98
N THR A 28 -0.86 9.61 -2.24
CA THR A 28 0.43 10.09 -2.75
C THR A 28 1.35 8.95 -3.17
N TYR A 29 1.39 7.84 -2.43
CA TYR A 29 2.16 6.65 -2.80
C TYR A 29 1.61 6.02 -4.08
N LEU A 30 0.29 5.86 -4.19
CA LEU A 30 -0.35 5.35 -5.41
C LEU A 30 -0.10 6.26 -6.61
N GLN A 31 -0.11 7.58 -6.43
CA GLN A 31 0.19 8.54 -7.49
C GLN A 31 1.67 8.54 -7.87
N ALA A 32 2.60 8.59 -6.90
CA ALA A 32 4.04 8.63 -7.14
C ALA A 32 4.56 7.38 -7.86
N PHE A 33 3.96 6.21 -7.60
CA PHE A 33 4.32 4.95 -8.24
C PHE A 33 3.47 4.61 -9.48
N ASN A 34 2.62 5.54 -9.95
CA ASN A 34 1.65 5.30 -11.04
C ASN A 34 0.82 4.03 -10.83
N LEU A 35 0.48 3.74 -9.57
CA LEU A 35 -0.29 2.55 -9.15
C LEU A 35 -1.78 2.82 -9.13
N TRP A 36 -2.21 4.09 -9.18
CA TRP A 36 -3.62 4.46 -9.19
C TRP A 36 -4.41 3.74 -10.30
N GLU A 37 -3.85 3.68 -11.50
CA GLU A 37 -4.43 2.91 -12.61
C GLU A 37 -4.48 1.41 -12.34
N VAL A 38 -3.51 0.86 -11.61
CA VAL A 38 -3.49 -0.57 -11.21
C VAL A 38 -4.59 -0.88 -10.19
N VAL A 39 -4.92 0.08 -9.31
CA VAL A 39 -6.05 -0.03 -8.37
C VAL A 39 -7.38 0.02 -9.10
N ASN A 40 -7.52 0.91 -10.09
CA ASN A 40 -8.75 1.03 -10.87
C ASN A 40 -8.95 -0.10 -11.88
N ALA A 41 -7.86 -0.68 -12.40
CA ALA A 41 -7.88 -1.74 -13.39
C ALA A 41 -8.14 -3.14 -12.81
N ASP A 42 -8.74 -3.26 -11.62
CA ASP A 42 -8.92 -4.52 -10.86
C ASP A 42 -9.86 -5.55 -11.51
N VAL A 43 -10.19 -5.40 -12.80
CA VAL A 43 -10.71 -6.50 -13.62
C VAL A 43 -9.50 -7.33 -14.03
N GLU A 44 -9.40 -8.57 -13.54
CA GLU A 44 -8.30 -9.52 -13.81
C GLU A 44 -7.53 -9.19 -15.08
N SER A 45 -6.27 -8.75 -14.91
CA SER A 45 -5.40 -8.46 -16.04
C SER A 45 -5.43 -9.67 -16.97
N PRO A 46 -5.80 -9.51 -18.25
CA PRO A 46 -6.00 -10.63 -19.14
C PRO A 46 -4.80 -11.58 -19.11
N PRO A 47 -5.02 -12.90 -19.10
CA PRO A 47 -3.92 -13.85 -19.13
C PRO A 47 -3.03 -13.56 -20.34
N LEU A 48 -1.71 -13.77 -20.15
CA LEU A 48 -0.76 -13.64 -21.25
C LEU A 48 -1.24 -14.49 -22.44
N ARG A 49 -1.15 -13.93 -23.65
CA ARG A 49 -1.44 -14.66 -24.89
C ARG A 49 -0.49 -15.87 -25.00
N ALA A 50 -0.87 -16.87 -25.80
CA ALA A 50 -0.11 -18.12 -25.94
C ALA A 50 1.36 -17.94 -26.38
N ASN A 51 1.67 -16.88 -27.12
CA ASN A 51 3.04 -16.52 -27.55
C ASN A 51 3.34 -15.06 -27.19
N PRO A 52 3.63 -14.76 -25.91
CA PRO A 52 3.85 -13.40 -25.47
C PRO A 52 5.28 -12.94 -25.84
N THR A 53 5.42 -11.67 -26.22
CA THR A 53 6.75 -11.09 -26.39
C THR A 53 7.42 -10.87 -25.04
N ILE A 54 8.76 -10.79 -25.01
CA ILE A 54 9.52 -10.51 -23.77
C ILE A 54 9.03 -9.21 -23.11
N ALA A 55 8.65 -8.21 -23.90
CA ALA A 55 8.08 -6.96 -23.40
C ALA A 55 6.73 -7.19 -22.68
N GLN A 56 5.85 -8.03 -23.22
CA GLN A 56 4.57 -8.37 -22.59
C GLN A 56 4.73 -9.15 -21.28
N ILE A 57 5.69 -10.09 -21.24
CA ILE A 57 6.01 -10.85 -20.03
C ILE A 57 6.48 -9.89 -18.91
N ARG A 58 7.43 -8.98 -19.24
CA ARG A 58 7.94 -7.99 -18.29
C ARG A 58 6.85 -7.04 -17.79
N GLN A 59 6.03 -6.52 -18.69
CA GLN A 59 4.92 -5.64 -18.32
C GLN A 59 3.93 -6.35 -17.39
N HIS A 60 3.63 -7.63 -17.67
CA HIS A 60 2.75 -8.42 -16.80
C HIS A 60 3.38 -8.68 -15.43
N SER A 61 4.68 -8.98 -15.33
CA SER A 61 5.35 -9.16 -14.03
C SER A 61 5.36 -7.86 -13.23
N ASP A 62 5.62 -6.73 -13.89
CA ASP A 62 5.66 -5.42 -13.25
C ASP A 62 4.27 -5.04 -12.72
N ASN A 63 3.21 -5.27 -13.50
CA ASN A 63 1.84 -5.04 -13.07
C ASN A 63 1.44 -5.92 -11.87
N ARG A 64 1.87 -7.19 -11.84
CA ARG A 64 1.67 -8.06 -10.66
C ARG A 64 2.37 -7.51 -9.42
N ALA A 65 3.63 -7.10 -9.56
CA ALA A 65 4.40 -6.54 -8.46
C ALA A 65 3.77 -5.24 -7.93
N LYS A 66 3.31 -4.38 -8.83
CA LYS A 66 2.54 -3.16 -8.51
C LYS A 66 1.28 -3.47 -7.70
N LYS A 67 0.46 -4.45 -8.13
CA LYS A 67 -0.76 -4.89 -7.43
C LYS A 67 -0.44 -5.40 -6.02
N TYR A 68 0.61 -6.20 -5.86
CA TYR A 68 1.05 -6.67 -4.54
C TYR A 68 1.44 -5.51 -3.61
N ASN A 69 2.18 -4.51 -4.11
CA ASN A 69 2.56 -3.35 -3.31
C ASN A 69 1.35 -2.52 -2.85
N VAL A 70 0.34 -2.36 -3.71
CA VAL A 70 -0.94 -1.71 -3.35
C VAL A 70 -1.61 -2.48 -2.22
N MET A 71 -1.76 -3.80 -2.37
CA MET A 71 -2.40 -4.66 -1.39
C MET A 71 -1.71 -4.60 -0.03
N LEU A 72 -0.38 -4.70 -0.03
CA LEU A 72 0.44 -4.61 1.18
C LEU A 72 0.27 -3.25 1.88
N CYS A 73 0.25 -2.15 1.10
CA CYS A 73 0.05 -0.82 1.64
C CYS A 73 -1.32 -0.68 2.32
N LEU A 74 -2.39 -1.17 1.68
CA LEU A 74 -3.74 -1.19 2.27
C LEU A 74 -3.78 -2.04 3.55
N GLN A 75 -3.21 -3.25 3.52
CA GLN A 75 -3.19 -4.15 4.67
C GLN A 75 -2.47 -3.50 5.87
N ILE A 76 -1.29 -2.90 5.66
CA ILE A 76 -0.55 -2.21 6.72
C ILE A 76 -1.35 -1.04 7.28
N CYS A 77 -2.06 -0.29 6.43
CA CYS A 77 -2.88 0.82 6.89
C CYS A 77 -4.05 0.34 7.75
N VAL A 78 -4.76 -0.72 7.32
CA VAL A 78 -5.86 -1.31 8.09
C VAL A 78 -5.37 -1.91 9.41
N SER A 79 -4.27 -2.69 9.39
CA SER A 79 -3.69 -3.29 10.60
C SER A 79 -3.26 -2.23 11.62
N ASN A 80 -2.65 -1.13 11.19
CA ASN A 80 -2.27 -0.05 12.09
C ASN A 80 -3.49 0.68 12.68
N VAL A 81 -4.55 0.90 11.91
CA VAL A 81 -5.81 1.49 12.43
C VAL A 81 -6.40 0.63 13.53
N ILE A 82 -6.42 -0.69 13.35
CA ILE A 82 -6.91 -1.64 14.35
C ILE A 82 -6.02 -1.62 15.59
N LEU A 83 -4.69 -1.67 15.40
CA LEU A 83 -3.73 -1.68 16.50
C LEU A 83 -3.85 -0.42 17.36
N VAL A 84 -4.00 0.75 16.75
CA VAL A 84 -4.13 1.99 17.53
C VAL A 84 -5.46 2.04 18.24
N ARG A 85 -6.56 1.60 17.62
CA ARG A 85 -7.84 1.47 18.34
C ARG A 85 -7.65 0.63 19.60
N ILE A 86 -7.01 -0.53 19.50
CA ILE A 86 -6.73 -1.41 20.66
C ILE A 86 -5.92 -0.64 21.73
N MET A 87 -4.82 0.02 21.35
CA MET A 87 -4.01 0.84 22.27
C MET A 87 -4.83 1.94 22.98
N THR A 88 -5.74 2.60 22.26
CA THR A 88 -6.61 3.65 22.85
C THR A 88 -7.72 3.10 23.75
N TYR A 89 -8.03 1.80 23.66
CA TYR A 89 -8.94 1.13 24.60
C TYR A 89 -8.21 0.57 25.83
N GLU A 90 -6.90 0.29 25.72
CA GLU A 90 -6.06 -0.18 26.83
C GLU A 90 -5.54 0.95 27.73
N THR A 91 -5.60 2.21 27.28
CA THR A 91 -5.39 3.34 28.19
C THR A 91 -6.53 3.38 29.22
N PRO A 92 -6.25 3.27 30.54
CA PRO A 92 -7.28 3.38 31.55
C PRO A 92 -8.01 4.71 31.36
N LYS A 93 -9.34 4.68 31.26
CA LYS A 93 -10.12 5.86 31.59
C LYS A 93 -9.65 6.29 32.97
N GLU A 94 -9.02 7.45 33.08
CA GLU A 94 -8.87 8.11 34.37
C GLU A 94 -10.30 8.35 34.86
N PHE A 95 -10.82 7.39 35.63
CA PHE A 95 -11.98 7.62 36.46
C PHE A 95 -11.51 8.68 37.44
N GLY A 96 -11.89 9.93 37.17
CA GLY A 96 -11.73 11.02 38.10
C GLY A 96 -12.28 10.57 39.44
N ILE A 97 -11.38 10.35 40.38
CA ILE A 97 -11.74 10.17 41.78
C ILE A 97 -12.13 11.57 42.23
N SER A 98 -13.44 11.85 42.18
CA SER A 98 -14.06 12.98 42.86
C SER A 98 -14.67 12.52 44.17
#